data_AF-A0A412FQ34-F1
#
_entry.id   AF-A0A412FQ34-F1
#
_cell.length_a   1.000
_cell.length_b   1.000
_cell.length_c   1.000
_cell.angle_alpha   90.00
_cell.angle_beta   90.00
_cell.angle_gamma   90.00
#
_symmetry.space_group_name_H-M   'P 1'
#
loop_
_entity.id
_entity.type
_entity.pdbx_description
1 polymer ?
#
loop_
_entity_poly.entity_id
_entity_poly.type
_entity_poly.pdbx_seq_one_letter_code
_entity_poly.pdbx_strand_id
1 'polypeptide(L)'
;MKKHRFFLTSLLILLLLAGGLTYRNVNIKVLDSMENPTCTGLQVRSAPFLFVDTQRQFQAGDQMKVVETLIWAENFTPVLALPSAATASYTTYQILRESGEPVLFYVNEQQRDQTCGLSTIFSGPSATLRESGGVKWTEQTMAVSDPASSGYSASVIWTIRNDDRLIVMELPDILHDLIKPAAEETFLKLAA
;
A
#
# COMPACT_ATOMS: atom_id res chain seq x y z
N MET A 1 39.72 10.73 -28.67
CA MET A 1 38.25 10.81 -28.52
C MET A 1 37.60 9.57 -27.88
N LYS A 2 37.95 8.31 -28.25
CA LYS A 2 37.34 7.09 -27.66
C LYS A 2 37.58 6.91 -26.14
N LYS A 3 38.80 7.17 -25.64
CA LYS A 3 39.12 7.08 -24.19
C LYS A 3 38.33 8.07 -23.33
N HIS A 4 38.12 9.30 -23.81
CA HIS A 4 37.34 10.31 -23.09
C HIS A 4 35.85 9.96 -23.04
N ARG A 5 35.29 9.43 -24.13
CA ARG A 5 33.91 8.90 -24.12
C ARG A 5 33.77 7.74 -23.15
N PHE A 6 34.70 6.79 -23.14
CA PHE A 6 34.68 5.67 -22.19
C PHE A 6 34.73 6.17 -20.73
N PHE A 7 35.63 7.12 -20.43
CA PHE A 7 35.74 7.70 -19.09
C PHE A 7 34.45 8.43 -18.67
N LEU A 8 33.84 9.21 -19.57
CA LEU A 8 32.57 9.88 -19.29
C LEU A 8 31.44 8.87 -19.04
N THR A 9 31.36 7.80 -19.83
CA THR A 9 30.33 6.76 -19.65
C THR A 9 30.52 6.04 -18.31
N SER A 10 31.75 5.66 -17.95
CA SER A 10 32.02 5.04 -16.66
C SER A 10 31.70 5.96 -15.49
N LEU A 11 32.04 7.25 -15.59
CA LEU A 11 31.73 8.25 -14.58
C LEU A 11 30.21 8.43 -14.42
N LEU A 12 29.47 8.50 -15.52
CA LEU A 12 28.01 8.61 -15.50
C LEU A 12 27.37 7.38 -14.83
N ILE A 13 27.83 6.17 -15.15
CA ILE A 13 27.36 4.94 -14.52
C ILE A 13 27.63 4.96 -13.01
N LEU A 14 28.83 5.38 -12.60
CA LEU A 14 29.18 5.51 -11.18
C LEU A 14 28.29 6.52 -10.45
N LEU A 15 28.02 7.68 -11.06
CA LEU A 15 27.12 8.68 -10.49
C LEU A 15 25.69 8.18 -10.37
N LEU A 16 25.19 7.45 -11.37
CA LEU A 16 23.87 6.83 -11.33
C LEU A 16 23.79 5.74 -10.25
N LEU A 17 24.83 4.91 -10.10
CA LEU A 17 24.89 3.89 -9.05
C LEU A 17 24.96 4.50 -7.65
N ALA A 18 25.84 5.48 -7.43
CA ALA A 18 25.97 6.15 -6.14
C ALA A 18 24.71 6.95 -5.79
N GLY A 19 24.13 7.66 -6.77
CA GLY A 19 22.85 8.36 -6.62
C GLY A 19 21.72 7.40 -6.29
N GLY A 20 21.62 6.27 -7.01
CA GLY A 20 20.62 5.23 -6.77
C GLY A 20 20.72 4.61 -5.38
N LEU A 21 21.93 4.26 -4.93
CA LEU A 21 22.17 3.72 -3.58
C LEU A 21 21.80 4.72 -2.47
N THR A 22 22.18 5.99 -2.65
CA THR A 22 21.85 7.06 -1.69
C THR A 22 20.34 7.26 -1.62
N TYR A 23 19.70 7.37 -2.78
CA TYR A 23 18.25 7.51 -2.87
C TYR A 23 17.50 6.34 -2.22
N ARG A 24 17.94 5.10 -2.48
CA ARG A 24 17.42 3.89 -1.85
C ARG A 24 17.54 3.97 -0.33
N ASN A 25 18.71 4.30 0.21
CA ASN A 25 18.92 4.34 1.66
C ASN A 25 18.10 5.40 2.38
N VAL A 26 17.74 6.49 1.69
CA VAL A 26 16.88 7.54 2.25
C VAL A 26 15.41 7.13 2.26
N ASN A 27 14.95 6.41 1.22
CA ASN A 27 13.52 6.18 1.00
C ASN A 27 13.05 4.75 1.31
N ILE A 28 13.96 3.78 1.39
CA ILE A 28 13.64 2.36 1.60
C ILE A 28 14.42 1.84 2.82
N LYS A 29 13.67 1.35 3.81
CA LYS A 29 14.22 0.67 4.98
C LYS A 29 13.82 -0.80 4.95
N VAL A 30 14.78 -1.66 5.28
CA VAL A 30 14.49 -3.08 5.55
C VAL A 30 14.01 -3.17 6.98
N LEU A 31 12.90 -3.85 7.17
CA LEU A 31 12.35 -4.20 8.47
C LEU A 31 12.67 -5.67 8.70
N ASP A 32 13.40 -5.96 9.77
CA ASP A 32 13.59 -7.32 10.23
C ASP A 32 12.24 -7.80 10.79
N SER A 33 11.68 -8.91 10.29
CA SER A 33 10.50 -9.51 10.93
C SER A 33 10.90 -10.54 11.98
N MET A 34 10.11 -10.56 13.04
CA MET A 34 10.20 -11.51 14.14
C MET A 34 9.22 -12.69 13.97
N GLU A 35 8.61 -12.83 12.78
CA GLU A 35 7.59 -13.86 12.50
C GLU A 35 8.21 -15.17 12.00
N ASN A 36 7.45 -16.27 12.14
CA ASN A 36 7.79 -17.60 11.65
C ASN A 36 6.67 -18.07 10.69
N PRO A 37 6.94 -18.26 9.38
CA PRO A 37 8.24 -18.16 8.72
C PRO A 37 8.78 -16.73 8.66
N THR A 38 10.11 -16.57 8.52
CA THR A 38 10.77 -15.27 8.48
C THR A 38 10.36 -14.50 7.24
N CYS A 39 9.41 -13.59 7.42
CA CYS A 39 9.09 -12.60 6.41
C CYS A 39 10.13 -11.48 6.48
N THR A 40 10.39 -10.81 5.36
CA THR A 40 11.13 -9.55 5.38
C THR A 40 10.15 -8.44 5.09
N GLY A 41 10.23 -7.34 5.82
CA GLY A 41 9.44 -6.15 5.55
C GLY A 41 10.28 -5.11 4.82
N LEU A 42 9.68 -4.35 3.92
CA LEU A 42 10.24 -3.09 3.43
C LEU A 42 9.31 -1.94 3.80
N GLN A 43 9.86 -0.88 4.36
CA GLN A 43 9.19 0.40 4.51
C GLN A 43 9.67 1.32 3.39
N VAL A 44 8.73 1.78 2.57
CA VAL A 44 8.99 2.57 1.37
C VAL A 44 8.29 3.93 1.52
N ARG A 45 9.06 5.00 1.69
CA ARG A 45 8.52 6.37 1.79
C ARG A 45 8.16 6.93 0.42
N SER A 46 6.94 7.45 0.31
CA SER A 46 6.39 8.22 -0.83
C SER A 46 6.83 7.71 -2.20
N ALA A 47 6.08 6.72 -2.73
CA ALA A 47 6.18 6.14 -4.08
C ALA A 47 7.48 6.47 -4.83
N PRO A 48 8.63 5.94 -4.37
CA PRO A 48 9.90 6.32 -4.93
C PRO A 48 9.95 5.82 -6.38
N PHE A 49 10.59 6.58 -7.27
CA PHE A 49 10.73 6.30 -8.71
C PHE A 49 11.26 4.89 -9.05
N LEU A 50 11.78 4.17 -8.05
CA LEU A 50 12.44 2.87 -8.18
C LEU A 50 11.64 1.71 -7.59
N PHE A 51 10.43 1.93 -7.07
CA PHE A 51 9.61 0.86 -6.52
C PHE A 51 8.30 0.71 -7.31
N VAL A 52 8.17 -0.42 -8.01
CA VAL A 52 6.92 -0.83 -8.67
C VAL A 52 6.23 -1.84 -7.77
N ASP A 53 5.18 -1.41 -7.07
CA ASP A 53 4.29 -2.33 -6.36
C ASP A 53 3.39 -3.05 -7.37
N THR A 54 3.84 -4.22 -7.82
CA THR A 54 3.11 -5.06 -8.78
C THR A 54 1.89 -5.75 -8.17
N GLN A 55 1.75 -5.76 -6.84
CA GLN A 55 0.60 -6.37 -6.17
C GLN A 55 -0.57 -5.40 -6.00
N ARG A 56 -0.31 -4.08 -6.11
CA ARG A 56 -1.33 -3.04 -5.95
C ARG A 56 -2.49 -3.24 -6.94
N GLN A 57 -3.64 -3.57 -6.37
CA GLN A 57 -4.93 -3.64 -7.04
C GLN A 57 -5.74 -2.37 -6.80
N PHE A 58 -5.57 -1.73 -5.64
CA PHE A 58 -6.25 -0.48 -5.33
C PHE A 58 -5.74 0.66 -6.23
N GLN A 59 -6.66 1.24 -7.00
CA GLN A 59 -6.37 2.35 -7.89
C GLN A 59 -6.65 3.67 -7.19
N ALA A 60 -5.59 4.32 -6.73
CA ALA A 60 -5.68 5.61 -6.06
C ALA A 60 -6.15 6.69 -7.06
N GLY A 61 -7.15 7.48 -6.66
CA GLY A 61 -7.59 8.65 -7.43
C GLY A 61 -6.60 9.81 -7.34
N ASP A 62 -6.79 10.83 -8.19
CA ASP A 62 -5.85 11.98 -8.33
C ASP A 62 -5.60 12.76 -7.02
N GLN A 63 -6.57 12.76 -6.10
CA GLN A 63 -6.47 13.46 -4.81
C GLN A 63 -5.77 12.62 -3.72
N MET A 64 -5.45 11.36 -4.00
CA MET A 64 -4.92 10.40 -3.03
C MET A 64 -3.40 10.27 -3.19
N LYS A 65 -2.66 10.90 -2.28
CA LYS A 65 -1.20 10.83 -2.27
C LYS A 65 -0.70 9.67 -1.41
N VAL A 66 0.15 8.82 -1.98
CA VAL A 66 0.88 7.81 -1.19
C VAL A 66 1.89 8.50 -0.25
N VAL A 67 1.73 8.28 1.05
CA VAL A 67 2.67 8.73 2.08
C VAL A 67 3.78 7.69 2.26
N GLU A 68 3.37 6.43 2.44
CA GLU A 68 4.25 5.31 2.74
C GLU A 68 3.59 4.00 2.32
N THR A 69 4.40 3.02 1.94
CA THR A 69 3.97 1.63 1.75
C THR A 69 4.88 0.69 2.55
N LEU A 70 4.28 -0.16 3.37
CA LEU A 70 4.92 -1.31 3.99
C LEU A 70 4.68 -2.54 3.11
N ILE A 71 5.70 -3.33 2.84
CA ILE A 71 5.63 -4.45 1.90
C ILE A 71 6.24 -5.67 2.53
N TRP A 72 5.53 -6.79 2.45
CA TRP A 72 5.95 -8.06 2.97
C TRP A 72 6.18 -9.04 1.83
N ALA A 73 7.28 -9.79 1.93
CA ALA A 73 7.55 -10.92 1.05
C ALA A 73 8.37 -11.96 1.80
N GLU A 74 8.30 -13.20 1.29
CA GLU A 74 9.12 -14.31 1.77
C GLU A 74 10.60 -14.13 1.40
N ASN A 75 10.88 -13.54 0.23
CA ASN A 75 12.22 -13.39 -0.30
C ASN A 75 12.47 -12.02 -0.94
N PHE A 76 13.53 -11.34 -0.53
CA PHE A 76 14.01 -10.10 -1.14
C PHE A 76 15.42 -10.26 -1.70
N THR A 77 15.71 -9.53 -2.78
CA THR A 77 17.10 -9.29 -3.19
C THR A 77 17.63 -8.07 -2.40
N PRO A 78 18.50 -8.24 -1.39
CA PRO A 78 18.80 -7.18 -0.41
C PRO A 78 19.44 -5.93 -1.04
N VAL A 79 20.25 -6.14 -2.08
CA VAL A 79 20.99 -5.07 -2.78
C VAL A 79 20.06 -4.18 -3.62
N LEU A 80 18.99 -4.76 -4.18
CA LEU A 80 18.08 -4.06 -5.09
C LEU A 80 16.78 -3.60 -4.42
N ALA A 81 16.50 -4.07 -3.20
CA ALA A 81 15.22 -3.86 -2.52
C ALA A 81 13.99 -4.21 -3.40
N LEU A 82 14.19 -5.16 -4.32
CA LEU A 82 13.13 -5.71 -5.15
C LEU A 82 12.62 -6.98 -4.45
N PRO A 83 11.33 -7.04 -4.07
CA PRO A 83 10.73 -8.31 -3.67
C PRO A 83 10.78 -9.25 -4.86
N SER A 84 11.08 -10.53 -4.60
CA SER A 84 10.90 -11.57 -5.63
C SER A 84 9.42 -11.74 -6.00
N ALA A 85 8.55 -11.68 -5.00
CA ALA A 85 7.10 -11.54 -5.11
C ALA A 85 6.56 -10.98 -3.78
N ALA A 86 5.95 -9.80 -3.78
CA ALA A 86 5.28 -9.30 -2.58
C ALA A 86 4.01 -10.14 -2.30
N THR A 87 3.78 -10.48 -1.03
CA THR A 87 2.63 -11.27 -0.58
C THR A 87 1.58 -10.40 0.08
N ALA A 88 1.99 -9.28 0.67
CA ALA A 88 1.11 -8.25 1.20
C ALA A 88 1.73 -6.86 1.11
N SER A 89 0.90 -5.82 1.02
CA SER A 89 1.29 -4.43 1.17
C SER A 89 0.28 -3.65 2.00
N TYR A 90 0.77 -2.67 2.76
CA TYR A 90 -0.04 -1.73 3.52
C TYR A 90 0.38 -0.32 3.13
N THR A 91 -0.50 0.37 2.40
CA THR A 91 -0.24 1.72 1.91
C THR A 91 -1.03 2.74 2.72
N THR A 92 -0.31 3.71 3.26
CA THR A 92 -0.87 4.92 3.86
C THR A 92 -1.05 5.96 2.77
N TYR A 93 -2.28 6.41 2.59
CA TYR A 93 -2.65 7.48 1.70
C TYR A 93 -3.02 8.74 2.48
N GLN A 94 -2.85 9.88 1.84
CA GLN A 94 -3.26 11.18 2.33
C GLN A 94 -4.14 11.87 1.30
N ILE A 95 -5.28 12.40 1.74
CA ILE A 95 -6.15 13.31 0.98
C ILE A 95 -6.13 14.67 1.67
N LEU A 96 -6.02 15.75 0.90
CA LEU A 96 -6.22 17.10 1.41
C LEU A 96 -7.70 17.44 1.31
N ARG A 97 -8.33 17.79 2.45
CA ARG A 97 -9.70 18.32 2.45
C ARG A 97 -9.74 19.71 1.81
N GLU A 98 -10.94 20.20 1.51
CA GLU A 98 -11.15 21.58 1.07
C GLU A 98 -10.59 22.61 2.06
N SER A 99 -10.58 22.28 3.37
CA SER A 99 -9.94 23.10 4.42
C SER A 99 -8.40 23.15 4.32
N GLY A 100 -7.79 22.33 3.47
CA GLY A 100 -6.35 22.12 3.39
C GLY A 100 -5.80 21.13 4.42
N GLU A 101 -6.64 20.61 5.31
CA GLU A 101 -6.22 19.64 6.33
C GLU A 101 -5.94 18.27 5.70
N PRO A 102 -4.78 17.66 5.98
CA PRO A 102 -4.48 16.31 5.53
C PRO A 102 -5.25 15.30 6.38
N VAL A 103 -5.94 14.38 5.72
CA VAL A 103 -6.58 13.23 6.35
C VAL A 103 -5.99 11.95 5.75
N LEU A 104 -5.67 11.01 6.63
CA LEU A 104 -5.07 9.73 6.24
C LEU A 104 -6.12 8.66 6.11
N PHE A 105 -5.88 7.74 5.19
CA PHE A 105 -6.55 6.44 5.13
C PHE A 105 -5.54 5.37 4.74
N TYR A 106 -5.91 4.11 4.97
CA TYR A 106 -5.01 2.99 4.84
C TYR A 106 -5.62 1.92 3.95
N VAL A 107 -4.78 1.27 3.14
CA VAL A 107 -5.18 0.13 2.31
C VAL A 107 -4.20 -1.00 2.54
N ASN A 108 -4.70 -2.12 3.05
CA ASN A 108 -4.01 -3.39 3.15
C ASN A 108 -4.42 -4.29 1.98
N GLU A 109 -3.46 -4.76 1.19
CA GLU A 109 -3.67 -5.64 0.06
C GLU A 109 -2.85 -6.90 0.26
N GLN A 110 -3.49 -8.06 0.25
CA GLN A 110 -2.80 -9.33 0.44
C GLN A 110 -3.35 -10.42 -0.47
N GLN A 111 -2.48 -11.38 -0.81
CA GLN A 111 -2.92 -12.67 -1.32
C GLN A 111 -3.56 -13.47 -0.19
N ARG A 112 -4.64 -14.20 -0.50
CA ARG A 112 -5.31 -15.05 0.48
C ARG A 112 -4.38 -16.20 0.89
N ASP A 113 -4.48 -16.61 2.14
CA ASP A 113 -3.79 -17.77 2.71
C ASP A 113 -2.25 -17.74 2.66
N GLN A 114 -1.65 -16.56 2.45
CA GLN A 114 -0.20 -16.38 2.54
C GLN A 114 0.28 -16.31 3.99
N THR A 115 1.43 -16.93 4.24
CA THR A 115 2.14 -16.91 5.53
C THR A 115 2.77 -15.57 5.85
N CYS A 116 3.13 -14.78 4.82
CA CYS A 116 3.71 -13.45 5.00
C CYS A 116 2.70 -12.35 4.70
N GLY A 117 2.30 -11.61 5.73
CA GLY A 117 1.44 -10.45 5.55
C GLY A 117 0.90 -9.87 6.85
N LEU A 118 0.31 -8.69 6.74
CA LEU A 118 -0.34 -8.04 7.87
C LEU A 118 -1.70 -8.69 8.10
N SER A 119 -1.83 -9.44 9.19
CA SER A 119 -3.09 -10.07 9.61
C SER A 119 -4.09 -9.04 10.14
N THR A 120 -4.60 -8.16 9.27
CA THR A 120 -5.71 -7.27 9.64
C THR A 120 -7.03 -7.88 9.18
N ILE A 121 -7.48 -8.91 9.90
CA ILE A 121 -8.86 -9.42 9.75
C ILE A 121 -9.70 -8.75 10.83
N PHE A 122 -10.52 -7.78 10.43
CA PHE A 122 -11.49 -7.18 11.34
C PHE A 122 -12.64 -8.17 11.57
N SER A 123 -12.68 -8.75 12.77
CA SER A 123 -13.77 -9.60 13.21
C SER A 123 -14.89 -8.73 13.80
N GLY A 124 -15.92 -8.47 13.02
CA GLY A 124 -17.10 -7.74 13.47
C GLY A 124 -18.30 -7.91 12.54
N PRO A 125 -19.49 -7.46 12.97
CA PRO A 125 -20.66 -7.41 12.09
C PRO A 125 -20.32 -6.52 10.89
N SER A 126 -20.55 -7.04 9.68
CA SER A 126 -20.35 -6.28 8.45
C SER A 126 -21.58 -6.40 7.55
N ALA A 127 -21.91 -5.30 6.89
CA ALA A 127 -22.94 -5.25 5.87
C ALA A 127 -22.33 -5.60 4.51
N THR A 128 -23.04 -6.39 3.70
CA THR A 128 -22.61 -6.61 2.31
C THR A 128 -23.08 -5.43 1.47
N LEU A 129 -22.14 -4.67 0.90
CA LEU A 129 -22.44 -3.57 -0.01
C LEU A 129 -22.71 -4.08 -1.43
N ARG A 130 -21.90 -5.04 -1.89
CA ARG A 130 -22.00 -5.62 -3.23
C ARG A 130 -21.39 -7.01 -3.29
N GLU A 131 -21.91 -7.85 -4.18
CA GLU A 131 -21.37 -9.18 -4.47
C GLU A 131 -21.54 -9.49 -5.97
N SER A 132 -20.47 -9.88 -6.64
CA SER A 132 -20.46 -10.18 -8.09
C SER A 132 -19.19 -10.93 -8.47
N GLY A 133 -19.27 -11.88 -9.42
CA GLY A 133 -18.08 -12.53 -9.99
C GLY A 133 -17.19 -13.25 -8.97
N GLY A 134 -17.76 -13.80 -7.89
CA GLY A 134 -16.98 -14.40 -6.78
C GLY A 134 -16.28 -13.38 -5.87
N VAL A 135 -16.48 -12.08 -6.10
CA VAL A 135 -15.99 -10.99 -5.25
C VAL A 135 -17.10 -10.51 -4.33
N LYS A 136 -16.76 -10.33 -3.06
CA LYS A 136 -17.63 -9.76 -2.04
C LYS A 136 -17.03 -8.47 -1.48
N TRP A 137 -17.83 -7.41 -1.46
CA TRP A 137 -17.51 -6.14 -0.80
C TRP A 137 -18.39 -5.94 0.42
N THR A 138 -17.77 -5.83 1.59
CA THR A 138 -18.44 -5.56 2.86
C THR A 138 -17.96 -4.26 3.50
N GLU A 139 -18.81 -3.71 4.35
CA GLU A 139 -18.53 -2.55 5.19
C GLU A 139 -18.76 -2.87 6.66
N GLN A 140 -17.84 -2.40 7.50
CA GLN A 140 -17.97 -2.37 8.93
C GLN A 140 -17.67 -0.95 9.42
N THR A 141 -18.46 -0.47 10.37
CA THR A 141 -18.25 0.86 10.96
C THR A 141 -17.92 0.71 12.44
N MET A 142 -16.86 1.36 12.88
CA MET A 142 -16.38 1.36 14.26
C MET A 142 -16.38 2.78 14.81
N ALA A 143 -16.94 2.97 16.00
CA ALA A 143 -16.85 4.26 16.69
C ALA A 143 -15.40 4.54 17.09
N VAL A 144 -14.95 5.78 16.92
CA VAL A 144 -13.64 6.22 17.40
C VAL A 144 -13.75 6.57 18.88
N SER A 145 -12.70 6.25 19.66
CA SER A 145 -12.69 6.47 21.10
C SER A 145 -12.74 7.96 21.49
N ASP A 146 -12.18 8.85 20.67
CA ASP A 146 -12.24 10.30 20.86
C ASP A 146 -12.46 11.04 19.52
N PRO A 147 -13.73 11.30 19.15
CA PRO A 147 -14.07 12.02 17.92
C PRO A 147 -13.56 13.46 17.88
N ALA A 148 -13.46 14.12 19.04
CA ALA A 148 -13.07 15.53 19.12
C ALA A 148 -11.58 15.72 18.79
N SER A 149 -10.73 14.80 19.26
CA SER A 149 -9.31 14.79 18.90
C SER A 149 -9.06 14.28 17.48
N SER A 150 -9.93 13.40 16.96
CA SER A 150 -9.71 12.75 15.67
C SER A 150 -10.24 13.55 14.49
N GLY A 151 -11.23 14.43 14.72
CA GLY A 151 -11.87 15.24 13.68
C GLY A 151 -12.89 14.46 12.83
N TYR A 152 -13.23 13.24 13.24
CA TYR A 152 -14.19 12.34 12.58
C TYR A 152 -14.82 11.40 13.61
N SER A 153 -16.02 10.87 13.31
CA SER A 153 -16.85 10.18 14.32
C SER A 153 -16.67 8.67 14.32
N ALA A 154 -16.36 8.11 13.15
CA ALA A 154 -16.22 6.68 12.96
C ALA A 154 -15.08 6.34 12.00
N SER A 155 -14.47 5.17 12.21
CA SER A 155 -13.64 4.50 11.22
C SER A 155 -14.55 3.55 10.42
N VAL A 156 -14.51 3.69 9.10
CA VAL A 156 -15.15 2.78 8.15
C VAL A 156 -14.10 1.82 7.65
N ILE A 157 -14.44 0.54 7.67
CA ILE A 157 -13.63 -0.55 7.18
C ILE A 157 -14.34 -1.17 6.00
N TRP A 158 -13.77 -1.03 4.81
CA TRP A 158 -14.21 -1.76 3.64
C TRP A 158 -13.34 -2.97 3.41
N THR A 159 -13.97 -4.10 3.12
CA THR A 159 -13.28 -5.33 2.74
C THR A 159 -13.78 -5.80 1.39
N ILE A 160 -12.89 -5.84 0.40
CA ILE A 160 -13.13 -6.42 -0.92
C ILE A 160 -12.32 -7.72 -1.00
N ARG A 161 -13.00 -8.85 -1.22
CA ARG A 161 -12.34 -10.16 -1.22
C ARG A 161 -12.88 -11.08 -2.29
N ASN A 162 -12.02 -11.95 -2.82
CA ASN A 162 -12.37 -13.12 -3.63
C ASN A 162 -11.57 -14.33 -3.14
N ASP A 163 -11.46 -15.37 -3.96
CA ASP A 163 -10.75 -16.59 -3.57
C ASP A 163 -9.23 -16.41 -3.46
N ASP A 164 -8.65 -15.44 -4.16
CA ASP A 164 -7.19 -15.24 -4.22
C ASP A 164 -6.71 -13.99 -3.48
N ARG A 165 -7.59 -13.01 -3.24
CA ARG A 165 -7.23 -11.65 -2.81
C ARG A 165 -8.10 -11.17 -1.68
N LEU A 166 -7.47 -10.43 -0.77
CA LEU A 166 -8.12 -9.65 0.27
C LEU A 166 -7.57 -8.22 0.22
N ILE A 167 -8.48 -7.26 0.08
CA ILE A 167 -8.19 -5.82 0.15
C ILE A 167 -9.02 -5.25 1.29
N VAL A 168 -8.37 -4.64 2.26
CA VAL A 168 -9.00 -3.99 3.41
C VAL A 168 -8.64 -2.51 3.39
N MET A 169 -9.64 -1.64 3.41
CA MET A 169 -9.46 -0.20 3.47
C MET A 169 -9.97 0.28 4.82
N GLU A 170 -9.15 1.01 5.56
CA GLU A 170 -9.53 1.68 6.79
C GLU A 170 -9.49 3.18 6.56
N LEU A 171 -10.62 3.84 6.74
CA LEU A 171 -10.78 5.26 6.43
C LEU A 171 -11.69 5.95 7.45
N PRO A 172 -11.42 7.22 7.79
CA PRO A 172 -12.40 8.07 8.46
C PRO A 172 -13.71 8.18 7.68
N ASP A 173 -14.84 8.19 8.38
CA ASP A 173 -16.19 8.37 7.78
C ASP A 173 -16.28 9.62 6.90
N ILE A 174 -15.58 10.70 7.27
CA ILE A 174 -15.47 11.93 6.47
C ILE A 174 -14.84 11.74 5.08
N LEU A 175 -14.13 10.63 4.82
CA LEU A 175 -13.54 10.31 3.52
C LEU A 175 -14.34 9.28 2.74
N HIS A 176 -15.43 8.75 3.30
CA HIS A 176 -16.23 7.67 2.71
C HIS A 176 -16.59 7.94 1.24
N ASP A 177 -17.28 9.03 0.96
CA ASP A 177 -17.76 9.34 -0.39
C ASP A 177 -16.63 9.71 -1.36
N LEU A 178 -15.52 10.24 -0.84
CA LEU A 178 -14.33 10.59 -1.64
C LEU A 178 -13.58 9.34 -2.12
N ILE A 179 -13.53 8.28 -1.30
CA ILE A 179 -12.78 7.05 -1.60
C ILE A 179 -13.66 6.04 -2.34
N LYS A 180 -14.99 6.10 -2.18
CA LYS A 180 -15.93 5.16 -2.78
C LYS A 180 -15.71 4.87 -4.27
N PRO A 181 -15.46 5.86 -5.16
CA PRO A 181 -15.24 5.59 -6.58
C PRO A 181 -14.01 4.70 -6.83
N ALA A 182 -12.91 4.92 -6.10
CA ALA A 182 -11.69 4.11 -6.21
C ALA A 182 -11.91 2.68 -5.69
N ALA A 183 -12.70 2.53 -4.61
CA ALA A 183 -13.10 1.22 -4.09
C ALA A 183 -14.01 0.47 -5.08
N GLU A 184 -14.95 1.16 -5.72
CA GLU A 184 -15.81 0.60 -6.76
C GLU A 184 -15.01 0.10 -7.97
N GLU A 185 -14.05 0.89 -8.45
CA GLU A 185 -13.17 0.49 -9.56
C GLU A 185 -12.36 -0.76 -9.20
N THR A 186 -11.82 -0.80 -7.98
CA THR A 186 -11.08 -1.95 -7.46
C THR A 186 -11.96 -3.20 -7.39
N PHE A 187 -13.20 -3.06 -6.91
CA PHE A 187 -14.18 -4.15 -6.90
C PHE A 187 -14.48 -4.67 -8.31
N LEU A 188 -14.76 -3.76 -9.25
CA LEU A 188 -15.12 -4.12 -10.63
C LEU A 188 -13.97 -4.86 -11.33
N LYS A 189 -12.72 -4.44 -11.10
CA LYS A 189 -11.54 -5.10 -11.66
C LYS A 189 -11.36 -6.52 -11.14
N LEU A 190 -11.62 -6.76 -9.85
CA LEU A 190 -11.53 -8.10 -9.26
C LEU A 190 -12.68 -9.02 -9.69
N ALA A 191 -13.81 -8.44 -10.08
CA ALA A 191 -15.03 -9.18 -10.43
C ALA A 191 -15.18 -9.47 -11.94
N ALA A 192 -14.23 -8.97 -12.75
CA ALA A 192 -14.16 -9.16 -14.20
C ALA A 192 -13.37 -10.41 -14.56
#